data_AF-A0A931H4L4-F1
#
_entry.id   AF-A0A931H4L4-F1
#
_cell.length_a   1.000
_cell.length_b   1.000
_cell.length_c   1.000
_cell.angle_alpha   90.00
_cell.angle_beta   90.00
_cell.angle_gamma   90.00
#
_symmetry.space_group_name_H-M   'P 1'
#
loop_
_entity.id
_entity.type
_entity.pdbx_description
1 polymer ?
#
loop_
_entity_poly.entity_id
_entity_poly.type
_entity_poly.pdbx_seq_one_letter_code
_entity_poly.pdbx_strand_id
1 'polypeptide(L)'
;MSPKIPGGRPARPIEDATRRTEQVQKDLAVSSADLHLTNTILTHSLPDPLKKVEVRKALEQNVAVEEKVAEAAEELAEVTELLHEEVAQRRHLERQLHQRGA
;
A
#
# COMPACT_ATOMS: atom_id res chain seq x y z
N MET A 1 40.53 5.03 -21.53
CA MET A 1 40.03 6.25 -20.86
C MET A 1 38.77 5.88 -20.10
N SER A 2 38.81 5.92 -18.78
CA SER A 2 37.64 5.60 -17.95
C SER A 2 36.74 6.83 -17.82
N PRO A 3 35.42 6.74 -18.06
CA PRO A 3 34.54 7.87 -17.80
C PRO A 3 34.28 7.98 -16.30
N LYS A 4 34.76 9.08 -15.70
CA LYS A 4 34.26 9.61 -14.44
C LYS A 4 32.84 10.13 -14.68
N ILE A 5 31.84 9.58 -14.00
CA ILE A 5 30.53 10.26 -13.88
C ILE A 5 30.58 11.14 -12.62
N PRO A 6 30.46 12.47 -12.74
CA PRO A 6 30.54 13.40 -11.63
C PRO A 6 29.18 13.52 -10.92
N GLY A 7 29.18 13.36 -9.59
CA GLY A 7 28.43 14.21 -8.66
C GLY A 7 26.90 14.29 -8.72
N GLY A 8 26.20 13.47 -9.51
CA GLY A 8 24.74 13.37 -9.40
C GLY A 8 24.39 12.57 -8.14
N ARG A 9 23.76 13.20 -7.14
CA ARG A 9 23.15 12.47 -6.01
C ARG A 9 22.33 11.32 -6.62
N PRO A 10 22.62 10.04 -6.31
CA PRO A 10 21.91 8.95 -6.95
C PRO A 10 20.43 9.16 -6.67
N ALA A 11 19.63 9.20 -7.72
CA ALA A 11 18.20 9.12 -7.54
C ALA A 11 17.95 7.89 -6.65
N ARG A 12 17.07 8.02 -5.67
CA ARG A 12 16.65 6.92 -4.80
C ARG A 12 15.23 6.44 -5.15
N PRO A 13 14.93 6.04 -6.41
CA PRO A 13 13.58 5.65 -6.81
C PRO A 13 12.97 4.57 -5.94
N ILE A 14 13.79 3.64 -5.41
CA ILE A 14 13.28 2.53 -4.62
C ILE A 14 12.93 2.98 -3.21
N GLU A 15 13.73 3.84 -2.58
CA GLU A 15 13.39 4.42 -1.27
C GLU A 15 12.18 5.37 -1.37
N ASP A 16 12.05 6.09 -2.48
CA ASP A 16 10.87 6.90 -2.76
C ASP A 16 9.63 6.04 -3.02
N ALA A 17 9.77 4.94 -3.77
CA ALA A 17 8.72 3.94 -3.94
C ALA A 17 8.32 3.35 -2.59
N THR A 18 9.28 2.90 -1.77
CA THR A 18 9.05 2.35 -0.43
C THR A 18 8.19 3.29 0.42
N ARG A 19 8.63 4.56 0.56
CA ARG A 19 7.90 5.58 1.33
C ARG A 19 6.48 5.80 0.80
N ARG A 20 6.32 5.79 -0.52
CA ARG A 20 5.00 5.97 -1.15
C ARG A 20 4.11 4.75 -0.89
N THR A 21 4.63 3.54 -1.02
CA THR A 21 3.91 2.30 -0.76
C THR A 21 3.43 2.24 0.70
N GLU A 22 4.30 2.58 1.65
CA GLU A 22 3.94 2.68 3.08
C GLU A 22 2.83 3.72 3.35
N GLN A 23 2.88 4.87 2.66
CA GLN A 23 1.85 5.89 2.80
C GLN A 23 0.50 5.40 2.25
N VAL A 24 0.50 4.81 1.06
CA VAL A 24 -0.71 4.26 0.44
C VAL A 24 -1.29 3.14 1.32
N GLN A 25 -0.45 2.29 1.93
CA GLN A 25 -0.88 1.23 2.83
C GLN A 25 -1.62 1.78 4.06
N LYS A 26 -1.10 2.86 4.66
CA LYS A 26 -1.77 3.55 5.78
C LYS A 26 -3.11 4.16 5.34
N ASP A 27 -3.13 4.86 4.21
CA ASP A 27 -4.33 5.51 3.70
C ASP A 27 -5.42 4.48 3.36
N LEU A 28 -5.01 3.32 2.83
CA LEU A 28 -5.91 2.22 2.49
C LEU A 28 -6.49 1.56 3.75
N ALA A 29 -5.67 1.34 4.78
CA ALA A 29 -6.13 0.78 6.05
C ALA A 29 -7.19 1.69 6.73
N VAL A 30 -6.96 3.00 6.73
CA VAL A 30 -7.93 3.98 7.26
C VAL A 30 -9.22 3.94 6.43
N SER A 31 -9.11 3.99 5.10
CA SER A 31 -10.26 3.99 4.20
C SER A 31 -11.09 2.70 4.32
N SER A 32 -10.43 1.55 4.52
CA SER A 32 -11.08 0.27 4.75
C SER A 32 -11.89 0.28 6.06
N ALA A 33 -11.31 0.81 7.13
CA ALA A 33 -11.99 0.92 8.43
C ALA A 33 -13.21 1.84 8.35
N ASP A 34 -13.07 2.98 7.66
CA ASP A 34 -14.18 3.93 7.47
C ASP A 34 -15.32 3.32 6.64
N LEU A 35 -14.99 2.55 5.58
CA LEU A 35 -15.99 1.85 4.77
C LEU A 35 -16.72 0.77 5.59
N HIS A 36 -15.99 -0.03 6.35
CA HIS A 36 -16.56 -1.05 7.22
C HIS A 36 -17.52 -0.46 8.26
N LEU A 37 -17.10 0.62 8.92
CA LEU A 37 -17.93 1.34 9.89
C LEU A 37 -19.20 1.89 9.22
N THR A 38 -19.06 2.51 8.06
CA THR A 38 -20.18 3.08 7.30
C THR A 38 -21.19 1.99 6.88
N ASN A 39 -20.70 0.86 6.36
CA ASN A 39 -21.53 -0.29 5.98
C ASN A 39 -22.28 -0.86 7.18
N THR A 40 -21.60 -0.99 8.32
CA THR A 40 -22.18 -1.49 9.57
C THR A 40 -23.30 -0.56 10.03
N ILE A 41 -23.04 0.76 10.10
CA ILE A 41 -24.04 1.76 10.50
C ILE A 41 -25.26 1.69 9.57
N LEU A 42 -25.05 1.69 8.24
CA LEU A 42 -26.16 1.68 7.28
C LEU A 42 -26.97 0.37 7.35
N THR A 43 -26.32 -0.76 7.58
CA THR A 43 -26.98 -2.06 7.72
C THR A 43 -27.87 -2.13 8.96
N HIS A 44 -27.41 -1.57 10.08
CA HIS A 44 -28.13 -1.58 11.36
C HIS A 44 -29.15 -0.44 11.52
N SER A 45 -28.91 0.72 10.89
CA SER A 45 -29.77 1.91 11.04
C SER A 45 -31.05 1.85 10.22
N LEU A 46 -31.14 0.94 9.25
CA LEU A 46 -32.29 0.82 8.36
C LEU A 46 -33.11 -0.43 8.72
N PRO A 47 -34.36 -0.26 9.21
CA PRO A 47 -35.29 -1.37 9.39
C PRO A 47 -35.55 -2.09 8.06
N ASP A 48 -35.68 -3.42 8.09
CA ASP A 48 -35.90 -4.24 6.89
C ASP A 48 -37.08 -3.81 5.99
N PRO A 49 -38.22 -3.32 6.52
CA PRO A 49 -39.31 -2.80 5.68
C PRO A 49 -38.95 -1.51 4.92
N LEU A 50 -37.92 -0.78 5.37
CA LEU A 50 -37.47 0.49 4.81
C LEU A 50 -36.20 0.35 3.94
N LYS A 51 -35.52 -0.81 3.99
CA LYS A 51 -34.45 -1.16 3.04
C LYS A 51 -35.06 -1.40 1.66
N LYS A 52 -35.20 -0.32 0.89
CA LYS A 52 -35.50 -0.40 -0.55
C LYS A 52 -34.50 -1.35 -1.22
N VAL A 53 -34.95 -2.07 -2.25
CA VAL A 53 -34.13 -3.04 -3.01
C VAL A 53 -32.80 -2.43 -3.46
N GLU A 54 -32.82 -1.16 -3.88
CA GLU A 54 -31.64 -0.40 -4.29
C GLU A 54 -30.64 -0.18 -3.15
N VAL A 55 -31.11 0.06 -1.93
CA VAL A 55 -30.26 0.25 -0.75
C VAL A 55 -29.62 -1.07 -0.32
N ARG A 56 -30.37 -2.17 -0.36
CA ARG A 56 -29.80 -3.51 -0.11
C ARG A 56 -28.71 -3.85 -1.13
N LYS A 57 -28.96 -3.58 -2.41
CA LYS A 57 -27.97 -3.77 -3.48
C LYS A 57 -26.73 -2.90 -3.27
N ALA A 58 -26.89 -1.65 -2.86
CA ALA A 58 -25.77 -0.76 -2.55
C ALA A 58 -24.94 -1.28 -1.34
N LEU A 59 -25.60 -1.81 -0.31
CA LEU A 59 -24.92 -2.44 0.83
C LEU A 59 -24.12 -3.68 0.40
N GLU A 60 -24.71 -4.57 -0.39
CA GLU A 60 -24.02 -5.75 -0.95
C GLU A 60 -22.81 -5.35 -1.80
N GLN A 61 -22.95 -4.31 -2.63
CA GLN A 61 -21.85 -3.76 -3.42
C GLN A 61 -20.74 -3.20 -2.55
N ASN A 62 -21.07 -2.50 -1.47
CA ASN A 62 -20.06 -1.96 -0.57
C ASN A 62 -19.30 -3.05 0.18
N VAL A 63 -19.95 -4.16 0.56
CA VAL A 63 -19.27 -5.32 1.15
C VAL A 63 -18.26 -5.90 0.15
N ALA A 64 -18.65 -6.07 -1.11
CA ALA A 64 -17.72 -6.55 -2.15
C ALA A 64 -16.57 -5.57 -2.44
N VAL A 65 -16.78 -4.26 -2.25
CA VAL A 65 -15.70 -3.25 -2.34
C VAL A 65 -14.78 -3.36 -1.13
N GLU A 66 -15.32 -3.59 0.06
CA GLU A 66 -14.56 -3.75 1.29
C GLU A 66 -13.61 -4.95 1.22
N GLU A 67 -14.09 -6.10 0.72
CA GLU A 67 -13.26 -7.28 0.47
C GLU A 67 -12.10 -6.98 -0.47
N LYS A 68 -12.36 -6.30 -1.59
CA LYS A 68 -11.31 -5.89 -2.55
C LYS A 68 -10.30 -4.91 -1.97
N VAL A 69 -10.75 -4.01 -1.11
CA VAL A 69 -9.88 -3.05 -0.42
C VAL A 69 -8.96 -3.78 0.57
N ALA A 70 -9.48 -4.79 1.27
CA ALA A 70 -8.69 -5.63 2.15
C ALA A 70 -7.64 -6.45 1.36
N GLU A 71 -8.04 -7.11 0.28
CA GLU A 71 -7.12 -7.85 -0.61
C GLU A 71 -6.02 -6.92 -1.16
N ALA A 72 -6.37 -5.73 -1.63
CA ALA A 72 -5.40 -4.76 -2.13
C ALA A 72 -4.43 -4.28 -1.02
N ALA A 73 -4.87 -4.21 0.23
CA ALA A 73 -4.01 -3.87 1.36
C ALA A 73 -3.01 -4.99 1.69
N GLU A 74 -3.43 -6.24 1.55
CA GLU A 74 -2.53 -7.41 1.71
C GLU A 74 -1.48 -7.43 0.60
N GLU A 75 -1.87 -7.32 -0.67
CA GLU A 75 -0.94 -7.26 -1.80
C GLU A 75 0.07 -6.10 -1.65
N LEU A 76 -0.41 -4.94 -1.19
CA LEU A 76 0.45 -3.79 -0.98
C LEU A 76 1.44 -4.00 0.17
N ALA A 77 1.07 -4.77 1.20
CA ALA A 77 1.98 -5.16 2.27
C ALA A 77 3.12 -6.03 1.72
N GLU A 78 2.81 -7.02 0.88
CA GLU A 78 3.82 -7.87 0.23
C GLU A 78 4.80 -7.05 -0.62
N VAL A 79 4.28 -6.13 -1.43
CA VAL A 79 5.11 -5.22 -2.25
C VAL A 79 5.99 -4.32 -1.37
N THR A 80 5.49 -3.87 -0.22
CA THR A 80 6.27 -3.05 0.72
C THR A 80 7.46 -3.83 1.29
N GLU A 81 7.26 -5.07 1.70
CA GLU A 81 8.32 -5.94 2.20
C GLU A 81 9.38 -6.22 1.11
N LEU A 82 8.96 -6.53 -0.13
CA LEU A 82 9.89 -6.73 -1.25
C LEU A 82 10.76 -5.48 -1.53
N LEU A 83 10.18 -4.28 -1.39
CA LEU A 83 10.94 -3.03 -1.53
C LEU A 83 11.95 -2.85 -0.40
N HIS A 84 11.59 -3.21 0.84
CA HIS A 84 12.51 -3.17 1.99
C HIS A 84 13.70 -4.11 1.79
N GLU A 85 13.44 -5.34 1.32
CA GLU A 85 14.47 -6.32 0.99
C GLU A 85 15.44 -5.80 -0.06
N GLU A 86 14.93 -5.22 -1.16
CA GLU A 86 15.76 -4.66 -2.23
C GLU A 86 16.64 -3.51 -1.72
N VAL A 87 16.10 -2.60 -0.89
CA VAL A 87 16.88 -1.53 -0.26
C VAL A 87 17.98 -2.11 0.64
N ALA A 88 17.67 -3.14 1.42
CA ALA A 88 18.63 -3.78 2.30
C ALA A 88 19.77 -4.47 1.52
N GLN A 89 19.43 -5.18 0.43
CA GLN A 89 20.39 -5.83 -0.46
C GLN A 89 21.30 -4.82 -1.16
N ARG A 90 20.74 -3.73 -1.69
CA ARG A 90 21.54 -2.65 -2.29
C ARG A 90 22.54 -2.06 -1.30
N ARG A 91 22.08 -1.72 -0.10
CA ARG A 91 22.97 -1.19 0.95
C ARG A 91 24.06 -2.19 1.34
N HIS A 92 23.75 -3.48 1.36
CA HIS A 92 24.72 -4.52 1.65
C HIS A 92 25.80 -4.60 0.55
N LEU A 93 25.39 -4.62 -0.73
CA LEU A 93 26.30 -4.63 -1.87
C LEU A 93 27.17 -3.36 -1.93
N GLU A 94 26.58 -2.18 -1.70
CA GLU A 94 27.32 -0.93 -1.63
C GLU A 94 28.42 -1.01 -0.56
N ARG A 95 28.13 -1.52 0.64
CA ARG A 95 29.15 -1.70 1.69
C ARG A 95 30.26 -2.65 1.25
N GLN A 96 29.92 -3.79 0.63
CA GLN A 96 30.93 -4.74 0.14
C GLN A 96 31.83 -4.11 -0.92
N LEU A 97 31.27 -3.34 -1.85
CA LEU A 97 32.04 -2.65 -2.89
C LEU A 97 33.00 -1.61 -2.29
N HIS A 98 32.55 -0.84 -1.30
CA HIS A 98 33.42 0.10 -0.59
C HIS A 98 34.56 -0.62 0.16
N GLN A 99 34.30 -1.80 0.73
CA GLN A 99 35.33 -2.59 1.43
C GLN A 99 36.33 -3.27 0.49
N ARG A 100 35.94 -3.60 -0.74
CA ARG A 100 36.83 -4.25 -1.74
C ARG A 100 37.61 -3.24 -2.60
N GLY A 101 37.16 -1.98 -2.64
CA GLY A 101 37.80 -0.88 -3.37
C GLY A 101 38.68 0.03 -2.51
N ALA A 102 38.78 -0.22 -1.20
CA ALA A 102 39.69 0.42 -0.26
C ALA A 102 40.90 -0.49 0.01
#